data_AF-A0A517VMX7-F1
#
_entry.id   AF-A0A517VMX7-F1
#
_cell.length_a   1.000
_cell.length_b   1.000
_cell.length_c   1.000
_cell.angle_alpha   90.00
_cell.angle_beta   90.00
_cell.angle_gamma   90.00
#
_symmetry.space_group_name_H-M   'P 1'
#
loop_
_entity.id
_entity.type
_entity.pdbx_description
1 polymer ?
#
loop_
_entity_poly.entity_id
_entity_poly.type
_entity_poly.pdbx_seq_one_letter_code
_entity_poly.pdbx_strand_id
1 'polypeptide(L)'
;MIEQIKHILTTGFSDSILSSQVISNVSLGILFFITAWFVFDFYTDRTTIKESRSRKKQSLKRLMNLRPGTNPFVWKEYQFSGGGMKASLLKLVLYPTLVLIVVGGGILVAQFTTSNSIQIFTWKELVSASFLLLLVSFVIECTIFTSRIFREERIQKMIPLLSILPCSLFRIAYEKIGGILLSLIPVSLSITMVMLIVPESITYLTSSGLYSLVPLIIIQFCVFLHLLTYYSLVVRWGALALAIGTFILVEFCATPLLHLFYLMFKETIGEAGILLPAFYLSLICCFILQILIAGRLHQIAAEA
;
A
#
# COMPACT_ATOMS: atom_id res chain seq x y z
N MET A 1 31.25 9.88 -44.78
CA MET A 1 31.52 8.51 -44.30
C MET A 1 32.46 8.49 -43.09
N ILE A 2 33.60 9.20 -43.11
CA ILE A 2 34.55 9.27 -41.98
C ILE A 2 33.94 9.94 -40.73
N GLU A 3 33.07 10.95 -40.90
CA GLU A 3 32.39 11.61 -39.76
C GLU A 3 31.34 10.72 -39.06
N GLN A 4 30.62 9.88 -39.81
CA GLN A 4 29.68 8.91 -39.23
C GLN A 4 30.41 7.81 -38.44
N ILE A 5 31.58 7.37 -38.93
CA ILE A 5 32.41 6.38 -38.21
C ILE A 5 32.97 6.97 -36.90
N LYS A 6 33.38 8.25 -36.89
CA LYS A 6 33.75 8.96 -35.66
C LYS A 6 32.57 9.08 -34.70
N HIS A 7 31.38 9.41 -35.18
CA HIS A 7 30.16 9.52 -34.37
C HIS A 7 29.74 8.17 -33.74
N ILE A 8 29.93 7.06 -34.46
CA ILE A 8 29.65 5.70 -33.96
C ILE A 8 30.72 5.27 -32.94
N LEU A 9 31.98 5.63 -33.14
CA LEU A 9 33.09 5.34 -32.21
C LEU A 9 33.08 6.23 -30.97
N THR A 10 32.40 7.39 -30.99
CA THR A 10 32.15 8.23 -29.81
C THR A 10 30.94 7.80 -28.99
N THR A 11 30.30 6.66 -29.28
CA THR A 11 29.26 6.07 -28.41
C THR A 11 29.83 5.43 -27.13
N GLY A 12 31.01 5.87 -26.69
CA GLY A 12 31.40 5.75 -25.30
C GLY A 12 30.43 6.59 -24.47
N PHE A 13 29.51 5.92 -23.79
CA PHE A 13 28.50 6.49 -22.90
C PHE A 13 29.13 7.61 -22.05
N SER A 14 28.91 8.87 -22.45
CA SER A 14 29.49 10.05 -21.81
C SER A 14 28.63 10.56 -20.66
N ASP A 15 27.45 9.95 -20.47
CA ASP A 15 26.59 10.21 -19.35
C ASP A 15 27.07 9.48 -18.09
N SER A 16 26.73 10.04 -16.94
CA SER A 16 26.98 9.40 -15.65
C SER A 16 26.50 7.95 -15.68
N ILE A 17 27.29 7.04 -15.12
CA ILE A 17 26.94 5.62 -14.91
C ILE A 17 25.58 5.49 -14.17
N LEU A 18 25.18 6.54 -13.44
CA LEU A 18 23.88 6.71 -12.81
C LEU A 18 22.95 7.62 -13.63
N SER A 19 22.74 7.34 -14.92
CA SER A 19 21.71 8.03 -15.68
C SER A 19 20.32 7.54 -15.26
N SER A 20 19.30 8.41 -15.37
CA SER A 20 17.90 8.06 -15.07
C SER A 20 17.44 6.80 -15.84
N GLN A 21 17.98 6.59 -17.04
CA GLN A 21 17.71 5.42 -17.86
C GLN A 21 18.27 4.12 -17.26
N VAL A 22 19.49 4.16 -16.70
CA VAL A 22 20.08 2.98 -16.03
C VAL A 22 19.27 2.62 -14.79
N ILE A 23 18.92 3.60 -13.96
CA ILE A 23 18.12 3.40 -12.74
C ILE A 23 16.74 2.83 -13.09
N SER A 24 16.07 3.37 -14.10
CA SER A 24 14.76 2.88 -14.53
C SER A 24 14.83 1.45 -15.06
N ASN A 25 15.80 1.15 -15.95
CA ASN A 25 15.96 -0.19 -16.50
C ASN A 25 16.31 -1.25 -15.44
N VAL A 26 17.19 -0.92 -14.49
CA VAL A 26 17.55 -1.83 -13.38
C VAL A 26 16.34 -2.07 -12.48
N SER A 27 15.62 -1.01 -12.11
CA SER A 27 14.43 -1.12 -11.25
C SER A 27 13.32 -1.95 -11.92
N LEU A 28 13.13 -1.75 -13.22
CA LEU A 28 12.16 -2.49 -14.03
C LEU A 28 12.57 -3.96 -14.18
N GLY A 29 13.86 -4.24 -14.35
CA GLY A 29 14.42 -5.59 -14.34
C GLY A 29 14.19 -6.31 -13.00
N ILE A 30 14.42 -5.65 -11.86
CA ILE A 30 14.13 -6.20 -10.53
C ILE A 30 12.64 -6.48 -10.37
N LEU A 31 11.78 -5.57 -10.83
CA LEU A 31 10.33 -5.73 -10.76
C LEU A 31 9.87 -6.95 -11.58
N PHE A 32 10.35 -7.10 -12.81
CA PHE A 32 10.06 -8.28 -13.62
C PHE A 32 10.64 -9.56 -13.04
N PHE A 33 11.83 -9.51 -12.45
CA PHE A 33 12.40 -10.66 -11.76
C PHE A 33 11.54 -11.12 -10.58
N ILE A 34 11.11 -10.19 -9.72
CA ILE A 34 10.22 -10.49 -8.58
C ILE A 34 8.88 -11.04 -9.08
N THR A 35 8.30 -10.41 -10.10
CA THR A 35 7.03 -10.85 -10.72
C THR A 35 7.18 -12.27 -11.29
N ALA A 36 8.24 -12.52 -12.05
CA ALA A 36 8.55 -13.83 -12.61
C ALA A 36 8.82 -14.87 -11.52
N TRP A 37 9.48 -14.48 -10.43
CA TRP A 37 9.71 -15.34 -9.27
C TRP A 37 8.40 -15.79 -8.63
N PHE A 38 7.48 -14.86 -8.36
CA PHE A 38 6.15 -15.19 -7.83
C PHE A 38 5.36 -16.09 -8.78
N VAL A 39 5.41 -15.83 -10.08
CA VAL A 39 4.77 -16.65 -11.10
C VAL A 39 5.40 -18.05 -11.12
N PHE A 40 6.72 -18.14 -11.07
CA PHE A 40 7.46 -19.39 -11.08
C PHE A 40 7.12 -20.24 -9.86
N ASP A 41 7.17 -19.69 -8.64
CA ASP A 41 6.81 -20.41 -7.42
C ASP A 41 5.37 -20.96 -7.51
N PHE A 42 4.45 -20.19 -8.07
CA PHE A 42 3.08 -20.65 -8.27
C PHE A 42 2.93 -21.82 -9.26
N TYR A 43 3.74 -21.85 -10.32
CA TYR A 43 3.69 -22.91 -11.32
C TYR A 43 4.52 -24.13 -10.94
N THR A 44 5.67 -23.94 -10.29
CA THR A 44 6.60 -25.02 -9.91
C THR A 44 6.04 -25.87 -8.77
N ASP A 45 5.36 -25.26 -7.80
CA ASP A 45 4.69 -25.96 -6.70
C ASP A 45 3.54 -26.88 -7.18
N ARG A 46 3.12 -26.77 -8.45
CA ARG A 46 2.12 -27.68 -9.06
C ARG A 46 2.70 -28.99 -9.59
N THR A 47 4.02 -29.11 -9.71
CA THR A 47 4.66 -30.22 -10.44
C THR A 47 5.23 -31.33 -9.57
N THR A 48 5.37 -31.11 -8.26
CA THR A 48 5.77 -32.16 -7.33
C THR A 48 4.56 -33.00 -6.90
N ILE A 49 4.59 -34.30 -7.21
CA ILE A 49 3.59 -35.35 -6.98
C ILE A 49 2.61 -35.55 -8.16
N LYS A 50 3.15 -36.07 -9.27
CA LYS A 50 2.46 -37.12 -10.03
C LYS A 50 2.64 -38.44 -9.28
N GLU A 51 1.78 -38.70 -8.30
CA GLU A 51 1.40 -40.08 -7.99
C GLU A 51 -0.04 -40.28 -8.43
N SER A 52 -0.22 -41.28 -9.28
CA SER A 52 -1.48 -41.69 -9.86
C SER A 52 -2.49 -42.05 -8.77
N ARG A 53 -3.64 -41.39 -8.76
CA ARG A 53 -4.99 -41.98 -8.69
C ARG A 53 -6.02 -40.93 -8.23
N SER A 54 -7.06 -40.79 -9.06
CA SER A 54 -8.42 -40.36 -8.72
C SER A 54 -8.58 -39.33 -7.57
N ARG A 55 -8.52 -38.02 -7.88
CA ARG A 55 -8.99 -36.94 -6.99
C ARG A 55 -9.02 -35.58 -7.71
N LYS A 56 -9.81 -35.46 -8.78
CA LYS A 56 -9.98 -34.21 -9.55
C LYS A 56 -10.58 -33.02 -8.76
N LYS A 57 -10.93 -33.18 -7.47
CA LYS A 57 -11.42 -32.10 -6.60
C LYS A 57 -10.50 -31.72 -5.42
N GLN A 58 -9.34 -32.38 -5.25
CA GLN A 58 -8.48 -32.14 -4.08
C GLN A 58 -7.22 -31.31 -4.37
N SER A 59 -6.90 -31.05 -5.64
CA SER A 59 -5.67 -30.34 -6.06
C SER A 59 -5.72 -28.83 -5.75
N LEU A 60 -6.90 -28.20 -5.79
CA LEU A 60 -7.06 -26.79 -5.39
C LEU A 60 -6.86 -26.55 -3.89
N LYS A 61 -7.01 -27.58 -3.04
CA LYS A 61 -6.78 -27.52 -1.59
C LYS A 61 -5.31 -27.62 -1.20
N ARG A 62 -4.44 -28.25 -2.01
CA ARG A 62 -3.00 -28.36 -1.69
C ARG A 62 -2.22 -27.07 -1.95
N LEU A 63 -2.64 -26.28 -2.94
CA LEU A 63 -2.10 -24.95 -3.20
C LEU A 63 -2.39 -23.95 -2.05
N MET A 64 -3.24 -24.33 -1.08
CA MET A 64 -3.56 -23.52 0.11
C MET A 64 -2.78 -23.93 1.36
N ASN A 65 -2.02 -25.02 1.32
CA ASN A 65 -1.31 -25.59 2.47
C ASN A 65 0.22 -25.57 2.22
N LEU A 66 0.77 -24.44 1.77
CA LEU A 66 2.17 -24.15 2.07
C LEU A 66 2.32 -24.29 3.59
N ARG A 67 3.23 -25.16 4.05
CA ARG A 67 3.36 -25.41 5.49
C ARG A 67 3.62 -24.08 6.20
N PRO A 68 2.98 -23.81 7.34
CA PRO A 68 3.36 -22.68 8.17
C PRO A 68 4.87 -22.84 8.44
N GLY A 69 5.67 -21.94 7.87
CA GLY A 69 7.12 -21.93 8.04
C GLY A 69 7.48 -21.50 9.46
N THR A 70 8.60 -20.81 9.60
CA THR A 70 9.05 -20.26 10.90
C THR A 70 8.06 -19.28 11.54
N ASN A 71 7.20 -18.62 10.74
CA ASN A 71 6.23 -17.63 11.20
C ASN A 71 4.78 -18.04 10.84
N PRO A 72 4.11 -18.83 11.69
CA PRO A 72 2.75 -19.32 11.42
C PRO A 72 1.71 -18.19 11.39
N PHE A 73 1.90 -17.12 12.17
CA PHE A 73 0.96 -16.00 12.21
C PHE A 73 0.98 -15.19 10.91
N VAL A 74 2.18 -14.88 10.38
CA VAL A 74 2.35 -14.20 9.09
C VAL A 74 1.65 -14.99 7.97
N TRP A 75 1.91 -16.30 7.92
CA TRP A 75 1.33 -17.18 6.91
C TRP A 75 -0.20 -17.23 7.00
N LYS A 76 -0.74 -17.34 8.23
CA LYS A 76 -2.18 -17.34 8.47
C LYS A 76 -2.82 -16.04 7.96
N GLU A 77 -2.32 -14.88 8.37
CA GLU A 77 -2.92 -13.60 7.95
C GLU A 77 -2.84 -13.39 6.43
N TYR A 78 -1.72 -13.74 5.81
CA TYR A 78 -1.58 -13.66 4.36
C TYR A 78 -2.62 -14.53 3.65
N GLN A 79 -2.80 -15.78 4.09
CA GLN A 79 -3.68 -16.74 3.45
C GLN A 79 -5.17 -16.43 3.67
N PHE A 80 -5.54 -16.05 4.89
CA PHE A 80 -6.94 -15.84 5.27
C PHE A 80 -7.41 -14.40 5.04
N SER A 81 -6.65 -13.41 5.51
CA SER A 81 -7.03 -12.00 5.38
C SER A 81 -6.66 -11.45 4.01
N GLY A 82 -5.48 -11.80 3.49
CA GLY A 82 -5.01 -11.38 2.16
C GLY A 82 -5.56 -12.21 1.00
N GLY A 83 -6.21 -13.34 1.25
CA GLY A 83 -6.68 -14.29 0.22
C GLY A 83 -5.56 -15.15 -0.39
N GLY A 84 -4.36 -15.08 0.19
CA GLY A 84 -3.20 -15.88 -0.17
C GLY A 84 -2.63 -15.59 -1.55
N MET A 85 -1.93 -16.59 -2.09
CA MET A 85 -1.22 -16.49 -3.36
C MET A 85 -2.15 -16.25 -4.55
N LYS A 86 -3.34 -16.87 -4.56
CA LYS A 86 -4.31 -16.70 -5.66
C LYS A 86 -4.82 -15.27 -5.75
N ALA A 87 -5.17 -14.67 -4.61
CA ALA A 87 -5.59 -13.27 -4.57
C ALA A 87 -4.43 -12.34 -4.94
N SER A 88 -3.21 -12.63 -4.46
CA SER A 88 -2.02 -11.83 -4.79
C SER A 88 -1.71 -11.85 -6.29
N LEU A 89 -1.78 -13.02 -6.94
CA LEU A 89 -1.62 -13.14 -8.39
C LEU A 89 -2.75 -12.46 -9.16
N LEU A 90 -3.98 -12.59 -8.69
CA LEU A 90 -5.12 -11.89 -9.30
C LEU A 90 -4.89 -10.38 -9.25
N LYS A 91 -4.48 -9.83 -8.10
CA LYS A 91 -4.13 -8.41 -7.94
C LYS A 91 -2.98 -8.00 -8.87
N LEU A 92 -1.94 -8.83 -8.96
CA LEU A 92 -0.77 -8.60 -9.82
C LEU A 92 -1.15 -8.46 -11.31
N VAL A 93 -2.22 -9.13 -11.74
CA VAL A 93 -2.77 -8.99 -13.10
C VAL A 93 -3.78 -7.83 -13.18
N LEU A 94 -4.64 -7.70 -12.17
CA LEU A 94 -5.72 -6.73 -12.13
C LEU A 94 -5.22 -5.28 -12.15
N TYR A 95 -4.20 -4.95 -11.36
CA TYR A 95 -3.71 -3.57 -11.25
C TYR A 95 -3.04 -3.06 -12.54
N PRO A 96 -2.13 -3.81 -13.20
CA PRO A 96 -1.62 -3.41 -14.52
C PRO A 96 -2.72 -3.36 -15.58
N THR A 97 -3.68 -4.30 -15.53
CA THR A 97 -4.82 -4.28 -16.46
C THR A 97 -5.67 -3.02 -16.27
N LEU A 98 -5.87 -2.56 -15.03
CA LEU A 98 -6.55 -1.30 -14.75
C LEU A 98 -5.82 -0.12 -15.38
N VAL A 99 -4.48 -0.05 -15.26
CA VAL A 99 -3.68 0.98 -15.92
C VAL A 99 -3.84 0.92 -17.44
N LEU A 100 -3.78 -0.28 -18.04
CA LEU A 100 -3.98 -0.46 -19.48
C LEU A 100 -5.38 -0.02 -19.94
N ILE A 101 -6.42 -0.28 -19.14
CA ILE A 101 -7.79 0.14 -19.45
C ILE A 101 -7.92 1.66 -19.39
N VAL A 102 -7.38 2.31 -18.36
CA VAL A 102 -7.47 3.78 -18.21
C VAL A 102 -6.71 4.46 -19.35
N VAL A 103 -5.48 4.04 -19.59
CA VAL A 103 -4.63 4.70 -20.57
C VAL A 103 -5.02 4.32 -22.00
N GLY A 104 -5.23 3.04 -22.29
CA GLY A 104 -5.68 2.57 -23.60
C GLY A 104 -7.09 3.02 -23.95
N GLY A 105 -8.01 2.99 -22.98
CA GLY A 105 -9.36 3.52 -23.14
C GLY A 105 -9.37 5.02 -23.40
N GLY A 106 -8.54 5.79 -22.69
CA GLY A 106 -8.40 7.23 -22.91
C GLY A 106 -7.93 7.57 -24.33
N ILE A 107 -6.95 6.81 -24.86
CA ILE A 107 -6.48 7.00 -26.25
C ILE A 107 -7.56 6.62 -27.27
N LEU A 108 -8.25 5.49 -27.07
CA LEU A 108 -9.31 5.07 -27.99
C LEU A 108 -10.44 6.12 -28.02
N VAL A 109 -10.87 6.61 -26.86
CA VAL A 109 -11.88 7.68 -26.78
C VAL A 109 -11.39 8.95 -27.49
N ALA A 110 -10.12 9.32 -27.34
CA ALA A 110 -9.54 10.46 -28.04
C ALA A 110 -9.54 10.28 -29.57
N GLN A 111 -9.36 9.05 -30.08
CA GLN A 111 -9.39 8.77 -31.52
C GLN A 111 -10.80 8.80 -32.12
N PHE A 112 -11.83 8.38 -31.37
CA PHE A 112 -13.21 8.38 -31.84
C PHE A 112 -13.95 9.70 -31.63
N THR A 113 -13.39 10.64 -30.86
CA THR A 113 -14.02 11.94 -30.61
C THR A 113 -13.50 12.99 -31.59
N THR A 114 -14.21 13.19 -32.70
CA THR A 114 -13.90 14.20 -33.73
C THR A 114 -14.32 15.64 -33.35
N SER A 115 -14.87 15.85 -32.16
CA SER A 115 -15.39 17.15 -31.73
C SER A 115 -14.34 18.00 -31.04
N ASN A 116 -14.07 19.19 -31.56
CA ASN A 116 -13.10 20.20 -31.08
C ASN A 116 -13.28 20.67 -29.61
N SER A 117 -14.22 20.11 -28.85
CA SER A 117 -14.55 20.55 -27.50
C SER A 117 -13.99 19.68 -26.38
N ILE A 118 -13.44 18.50 -26.66
CA ILE A 118 -12.82 17.64 -25.64
C ILE A 118 -11.31 17.84 -25.69
N GLN A 119 -10.72 18.32 -24.60
CA GLN A 119 -9.27 18.42 -24.46
C GLN A 119 -8.64 17.07 -24.80
N ILE A 120 -7.73 17.07 -25.78
CA ILE A 120 -6.96 15.89 -26.14
C ILE A 120 -6.05 15.57 -24.95
N PHE A 121 -6.42 14.55 -24.17
CA PHE A 121 -5.62 14.11 -23.03
C PHE A 121 -4.27 13.61 -23.50
N THR A 122 -3.21 14.11 -22.87
CA THR A 122 -1.86 13.61 -23.16
C THR A 122 -1.67 12.24 -22.49
N TRP A 123 -0.95 11.31 -23.12
CA TRP A 123 -0.62 10.00 -22.51
C TRP A 123 -0.08 10.14 -21.07
N LYS A 124 0.75 11.16 -20.84
CA LYS A 124 1.32 11.48 -19.52
C LYS A 124 0.25 11.78 -18.46
N GLU A 125 -0.81 12.51 -18.82
CA GLU A 125 -1.91 12.85 -17.92
C GLU A 125 -2.74 11.60 -17.56
N LEU A 126 -2.98 10.72 -18.52
CA LEU A 126 -3.68 9.45 -18.31
C LEU A 126 -2.91 8.51 -17.39
N VAL A 127 -1.57 8.44 -17.54
CA VAL A 127 -0.71 7.66 -16.64
C VAL A 127 -0.69 8.27 -15.23
N SER A 128 -0.63 9.61 -15.12
CA SER A 128 -0.71 10.31 -13.83
C SER A 128 -2.06 10.07 -13.12
N ALA A 129 -3.17 10.08 -13.87
CA ALA A 129 -4.48 9.73 -13.34
C ALA A 129 -4.53 8.27 -12.84
N SER A 130 -3.92 7.34 -13.61
CA SER A 130 -3.79 5.94 -13.21
C SER A 130 -2.97 5.78 -11.92
N PHE A 131 -1.90 6.56 -11.76
CA PHE A 131 -1.10 6.60 -10.55
C PHE A 131 -1.92 7.01 -9.32
N LEU A 132 -2.74 8.07 -9.42
CA LEU A 132 -3.64 8.49 -8.34
C LEU A 132 -4.67 7.41 -7.99
N LEU A 133 -5.24 6.74 -8.99
CA LEU A 133 -6.17 5.62 -8.76
C LEU A 133 -5.51 4.45 -8.03
N LEU A 134 -4.24 4.14 -8.34
CA LEU A 134 -3.49 3.11 -7.63
C LEU A 134 -3.18 3.52 -6.18
N LEU A 135 -2.84 4.79 -5.92
CA LEU A 135 -2.66 5.29 -4.55
C LEU A 135 -3.95 5.20 -3.73
N VAL A 136 -5.09 5.59 -4.31
CA VAL A 136 -6.40 5.46 -3.65
C VAL A 136 -6.72 3.99 -3.38
N SER A 137 -6.45 3.11 -4.34
CA SER A 137 -6.64 1.66 -4.17
C SER A 137 -5.76 1.10 -3.04
N PHE A 138 -4.52 1.55 -2.93
CA PHE A 138 -3.61 1.19 -1.84
C PHE A 138 -4.13 1.63 -0.47
N VAL A 139 -4.63 2.87 -0.36
CA VAL A 139 -5.25 3.40 0.87
C VAL A 139 -6.48 2.58 1.26
N ILE A 140 -7.34 2.24 0.29
CA ILE A 140 -8.53 1.41 0.52
C ILE A 140 -8.13 0.02 1.01
N GLU A 141 -7.16 -0.64 0.36
CA GLU A 141 -6.70 -1.96 0.79
C GLU A 141 -6.12 -1.94 2.21
N CYS A 142 -5.26 -0.97 2.52
CA CYS A 142 -4.71 -0.78 3.86
C CYS A 142 -5.82 -0.61 4.91
N THR A 143 -6.84 0.19 4.58
CA THR A 143 -7.99 0.44 5.46
C THR A 143 -8.79 -0.85 5.69
N ILE A 144 -9.09 -1.61 4.64
CA ILE A 144 -9.83 -2.87 4.73
C ILE A 144 -9.05 -3.88 5.58
N PHE A 145 -7.76 -4.06 5.34
CA PHE A 145 -6.94 -5.01 6.11
C PHE A 145 -6.82 -4.61 7.58
N THR A 146 -6.55 -3.33 7.85
CA THR A 146 -6.46 -2.81 9.22
C THR A 146 -7.77 -2.94 9.98
N SER A 147 -8.92 -2.78 9.30
CA SER A 147 -10.23 -2.98 9.94
C SER A 147 -10.53 -4.43 10.34
N ARG A 148 -9.82 -5.40 9.75
CA ARG A 148 -10.02 -6.84 9.97
C ARG A 148 -9.00 -7.46 10.92
N ILE A 149 -7.82 -6.85 11.07
CA ILE A 149 -6.63 -7.40 11.74
C ILE A 149 -6.87 -8.02 13.12
N PHE A 150 -7.75 -7.43 13.94
CA PHE A 150 -8.14 -7.97 15.25
C PHE A 150 -9.64 -8.24 15.37
N ARG A 151 -10.42 -7.82 14.37
CA ARG A 151 -11.87 -7.98 14.40
C ARG A 151 -12.26 -9.45 14.36
N GLU A 152 -11.57 -10.23 13.55
CA GLU A 152 -11.85 -11.66 13.37
C GLU A 152 -11.56 -12.43 14.66
N GLU A 153 -10.41 -12.19 15.31
CA GLU A 153 -10.05 -12.81 16.58
C GLU A 153 -11.01 -12.43 17.70
N ARG A 154 -11.46 -11.17 17.73
CA ARG A 154 -12.41 -10.72 18.72
C ARG A 154 -13.76 -11.41 18.56
N ILE A 155 -14.28 -11.47 17.33
CA ILE A 155 -15.57 -12.12 17.05
C ILE A 155 -15.49 -13.62 17.40
N GLN A 156 -14.34 -14.25 17.15
CA GLN A 156 -14.11 -15.66 17.44
C GLN A 156 -13.67 -15.93 18.90
N LYS A 157 -13.58 -14.91 19.76
CA LYS A 157 -13.11 -15.01 21.15
C LYS A 157 -11.74 -15.70 21.28
N MET A 158 -10.85 -15.49 20.30
CA MET A 158 -9.51 -16.09 20.29
C MET A 158 -8.45 -15.22 20.96
N ILE A 159 -8.76 -13.97 21.34
CA ILE A 159 -7.82 -13.07 22.03
C ILE A 159 -7.30 -13.65 23.35
N PRO A 160 -8.13 -14.27 24.22
CA PRO A 160 -7.66 -14.94 25.44
C PRO A 160 -6.88 -16.21 25.14
N LEU A 161 -7.22 -16.94 24.08
CA LEU A 161 -6.42 -18.09 23.66
C LEU A 161 -5.02 -17.66 23.21
N LEU A 162 -4.91 -16.49 22.56
CA LEU A 162 -3.64 -15.90 22.14
C LEU A 162 -2.75 -15.48 23.33
N SER A 163 -3.32 -15.11 24.49
CA SER A 163 -2.54 -14.73 25.67
C SER A 163 -1.94 -15.93 26.41
N ILE A 164 -2.46 -17.14 26.20
CA ILE A 164 -1.90 -18.38 26.77
C ILE A 164 -0.63 -18.80 26.02
N LEU A 165 -0.45 -18.38 24.77
CA LEU A 165 0.77 -18.71 24.04
C LEU A 165 1.99 -18.09 24.72
N PRO A 166 3.15 -18.80 24.73
CA PRO A 166 4.40 -18.31 25.30
C PRO A 166 5.07 -17.23 24.42
N CYS A 167 4.27 -16.37 23.79
CA CYS A 167 4.69 -15.32 22.88
C CYS A 167 4.10 -13.98 23.36
N SER A 168 4.90 -12.92 23.33
CA SER A 168 4.40 -11.57 23.63
C SER A 168 3.32 -11.15 22.64
N LEU A 169 2.26 -10.49 23.11
CA LEU A 169 1.19 -9.95 22.25
C LEU A 169 1.72 -9.00 21.16
N PHE A 170 2.78 -8.23 21.46
CA PHE A 170 3.42 -7.36 20.48
C PHE A 170 4.02 -8.13 19.30
N ARG A 171 4.72 -9.23 19.58
CA ARG A 171 5.25 -10.11 18.53
C ARG A 171 4.13 -10.63 17.63
N ILE A 172 3.01 -11.05 18.20
CA ILE A 172 1.84 -11.52 17.43
C ILE A 172 1.29 -10.39 16.56
N ALA A 173 1.16 -9.17 17.10
CA ALA A 173 0.71 -8.00 16.35
C ALA A 173 1.66 -7.65 15.18
N TYR A 174 2.97 -7.66 15.39
CA TYR A 174 3.95 -7.41 14.33
C TYR A 174 3.94 -8.50 13.25
N GLU A 175 3.83 -9.77 13.64
CA GLU A 175 3.70 -10.87 12.69
C GLU A 175 2.40 -10.76 11.87
N LYS A 176 1.31 -10.27 12.48
CA LYS A 176 0.08 -9.98 11.74
C LYS A 176 0.24 -8.88 10.71
N ILE A 177 0.88 -7.78 11.10
CA ILE A 177 1.21 -6.67 10.19
C ILE A 177 2.10 -7.19 9.05
N GLY A 178 3.07 -8.06 9.34
CA GLY A 178 3.91 -8.71 8.32
C GLY A 178 3.13 -9.48 7.26
N GLY A 179 2.09 -10.23 7.67
CA GLY A 179 1.22 -10.95 6.72
C GLY A 179 0.39 -10.01 5.84
N ILE A 180 -0.08 -8.90 6.40
CA ILE A 180 -0.80 -7.85 5.65
C ILE A 180 0.13 -7.13 4.67
N LEU A 181 1.36 -6.79 5.09
CA LEU A 181 2.36 -6.17 4.23
C LEU A 181 2.66 -7.05 3.01
N LEU A 182 2.75 -8.37 3.18
CA LEU A 182 2.93 -9.31 2.07
C LEU A 182 1.76 -9.27 1.06
N SER A 183 0.53 -9.07 1.53
CA SER A 183 -0.68 -8.93 0.68
C SER A 183 -0.71 -7.61 -0.09
N LEU A 184 -0.01 -6.58 0.38
CA LEU A 184 0.08 -5.27 -0.26
C LEU A 184 1.15 -5.19 -1.35
N ILE A 185 2.05 -6.18 -1.42
CA ILE A 185 3.14 -6.22 -2.41
C ILE A 185 2.66 -5.98 -3.85
N PRO A 186 1.61 -6.66 -4.37
CA PRO A 186 1.19 -6.49 -5.77
C PRO A 186 0.78 -5.06 -6.12
N VAL A 187 0.10 -4.37 -5.20
CA VAL A 187 -0.30 -2.96 -5.36
C VAL A 187 0.95 -2.09 -5.38
N SER A 188 1.86 -2.29 -4.43
CA SER A 188 3.11 -1.52 -4.33
C SER A 188 4.01 -1.70 -5.56
N LEU A 189 4.08 -2.92 -6.10
CA LEU A 189 4.80 -3.20 -7.34
C LEU A 189 4.16 -2.46 -8.53
N SER A 190 2.83 -2.44 -8.61
CA SER A 190 2.13 -1.72 -9.69
C SER A 190 2.32 -0.21 -9.59
N ILE A 191 2.30 0.37 -8.38
CA ILE A 191 2.64 1.78 -8.15
C ILE A 191 4.07 2.07 -8.59
N THR A 192 5.02 1.22 -8.18
CA THR A 192 6.44 1.35 -8.54
C THR A 192 6.62 1.25 -10.06
N MET A 193 5.93 0.32 -10.73
CA MET A 193 5.96 0.19 -12.18
C MET A 193 5.51 1.49 -12.86
N VAL A 194 4.40 2.09 -12.42
CA VAL A 194 3.91 3.36 -12.99
C VAL A 194 4.89 4.51 -12.73
N MET A 195 5.48 4.58 -11.54
CA MET A 195 6.52 5.57 -11.22
C MET A 195 7.74 5.45 -12.14
N LEU A 196 8.13 4.24 -12.52
CA LEU A 196 9.27 4.00 -13.43
C LEU A 196 8.95 4.36 -14.89
N ILE A 197 7.70 4.17 -15.34
CA ILE A 197 7.27 4.49 -16.70
C ILE A 197 7.20 6.01 -16.92
N VAL A 198 6.65 6.75 -15.96
CA VAL A 198 6.52 8.22 -16.03
C VAL A 198 7.06 8.84 -14.75
N PRO A 199 8.39 9.05 -14.64
CA PRO A 199 9.01 9.66 -13.46
C PRO A 199 8.56 11.11 -13.26
N GLU A 200 8.13 11.78 -14.34
CA GLU A 200 7.53 13.12 -14.28
C GLU A 200 6.27 13.16 -13.39
N SER A 201 5.57 12.04 -13.18
CA SER A 201 4.40 11.99 -12.28
C SER A 201 4.77 12.39 -10.85
N ILE A 202 5.99 12.07 -10.39
CA ILE A 202 6.51 12.50 -9.09
C ILE A 202 6.86 13.98 -9.12
N THR A 203 7.37 14.48 -10.25
CA THR A 203 7.69 15.90 -10.42
C THR A 203 6.45 16.79 -10.31
N TYR A 204 5.28 16.33 -10.79
CA TYR A 204 4.01 17.04 -10.59
C TYR A 204 3.62 17.15 -9.10
N LEU A 205 3.89 16.12 -8.30
CA LEU A 205 3.70 16.16 -6.84
C LEU A 205 4.71 17.09 -6.15
N THR A 206 5.92 17.20 -6.68
CA THR A 206 6.96 18.07 -6.11
C THR A 206 6.78 19.53 -6.52
N SER A 207 6.35 19.80 -7.75
CA SER A 207 6.17 21.16 -8.27
C SER A 207 4.90 21.85 -7.77
N SER A 208 3.89 21.08 -7.33
CA SER A 208 2.61 21.61 -6.83
C SER A 208 2.68 22.14 -5.39
N GLY A 209 3.86 22.15 -4.76
CA GLY A 209 4.00 22.50 -3.33
C GLY A 209 3.47 21.42 -2.39
N LEU A 210 2.89 20.33 -2.91
CA LEU A 210 2.39 19.19 -2.12
C LEU A 210 3.51 18.43 -1.42
N TYR A 211 4.76 18.54 -1.86
CA TYR A 211 5.90 17.87 -1.22
C TYR A 211 6.00 18.15 0.28
N SER A 212 5.76 19.39 0.71
CA SER A 212 5.76 19.73 2.14
C SER A 212 4.63 19.04 2.91
N LEU A 213 3.51 18.78 2.25
CA LEU A 213 2.33 18.12 2.82
C LEU A 213 2.42 16.60 2.82
N VAL A 214 3.25 15.97 1.98
CA VAL A 214 3.37 14.50 1.89
C VAL A 214 3.66 13.85 3.26
N PRO A 215 4.65 14.31 4.06
CA PRO A 215 4.89 13.73 5.38
C PRO A 215 3.69 13.86 6.33
N LEU A 216 2.96 14.98 6.23
CA LEU A 216 1.77 15.23 7.03
C LEU A 216 0.63 14.26 6.64
N ILE A 217 0.40 14.06 5.34
CA ILE A 217 -0.59 13.12 4.82
C ILE A 217 -0.25 11.68 5.28
N ILE A 218 1.04 11.30 5.21
CA ILE A 218 1.48 9.97 5.65
C ILE A 218 1.23 9.77 7.14
N ILE A 219 1.62 10.72 8.00
CA ILE A 219 1.42 10.56 9.45
C ILE A 219 -0.06 10.60 9.84
N GLN A 220 -0.86 11.45 9.19
CA GLN A 220 -2.31 11.47 9.41
C GLN A 220 -2.96 10.15 8.99
N PHE A 221 -2.53 9.58 7.86
CA PHE A 221 -2.97 8.25 7.46
C PHE A 221 -2.55 7.18 8.49
N CYS A 222 -1.34 7.26 9.05
CA CYS A 222 -0.91 6.39 10.14
C CYS A 222 -1.80 6.54 11.39
N VAL A 223 -2.15 7.77 11.79
CA VAL A 223 -3.08 8.04 12.90
C VAL A 223 -4.44 7.37 12.62
N PHE A 224 -4.98 7.56 11.41
CA PHE A 224 -6.23 6.95 10.98
C PHE A 224 -6.19 5.41 11.08
N LEU A 225 -5.10 4.76 10.63
CA LEU A 225 -4.94 3.31 10.75
C LEU A 225 -4.84 2.83 12.21
N HIS A 226 -4.15 3.57 13.08
CA HIS A 226 -4.10 3.24 14.52
C HIS A 226 -5.48 3.37 15.17
N LEU A 227 -6.20 4.45 14.86
CA LEU A 227 -7.56 4.69 15.36
C LEU A 227 -8.52 3.60 14.89
N LEU A 228 -8.42 3.20 13.62
CA LEU A 228 -9.19 2.09 13.06
C LEU A 228 -8.89 0.76 13.75
N THR A 229 -7.61 0.49 14.03
CA THR A 229 -7.18 -0.69 14.77
C THR A 229 -7.78 -0.70 16.18
N TYR A 230 -7.72 0.43 16.88
CA TYR A 230 -8.32 0.60 18.21
C TYR A 230 -9.84 0.37 18.19
N TYR A 231 -10.58 1.00 17.27
CA TYR A 231 -12.03 0.81 17.18
C TYR A 231 -12.42 -0.60 16.77
N SER A 232 -11.59 -1.31 15.99
CA SER A 232 -11.81 -2.73 15.67
C SER A 232 -11.81 -3.61 16.93
N LEU A 233 -11.06 -3.23 17.96
CA LEU A 233 -11.02 -3.89 19.27
C LEU A 233 -12.17 -3.47 20.19
N VAL A 234 -12.66 -2.23 20.09
CA VAL A 234 -13.70 -1.69 20.96
C VAL A 234 -15.11 -2.02 20.46
N VAL A 235 -15.37 -1.92 19.16
CA VAL A 235 -16.73 -2.06 18.59
C VAL A 235 -16.86 -3.31 17.71
N ARG A 236 -17.99 -4.02 17.82
CA ARG A 236 -18.23 -5.28 17.09
C ARG A 236 -18.48 -5.06 15.59
N TRP A 237 -19.20 -3.99 15.25
CA TRP A 237 -19.59 -3.61 13.88
C TRP A 237 -19.41 -2.11 13.70
N GLY A 238 -18.98 -1.67 12.51
CA GLY A 238 -18.89 -0.23 12.21
C GLY A 238 -17.61 0.46 12.69
N ALA A 239 -16.56 -0.28 13.08
CA ALA A 239 -15.27 0.30 13.46
C ALA A 239 -14.70 1.27 12.41
N LEU A 240 -14.89 0.96 11.11
CA LEU A 240 -14.48 1.82 10.01
C LEU A 240 -15.26 3.13 9.96
N ALA A 241 -16.59 3.08 10.08
CA ALA A 241 -17.42 4.29 10.08
C ALA A 241 -17.12 5.18 11.29
N LEU A 242 -16.88 4.58 12.47
CA LEU A 242 -16.47 5.31 13.66
C LEU A 242 -15.09 5.94 13.52
N ALA A 243 -14.12 5.21 12.97
CA ALA A 243 -12.78 5.75 12.70
C ALA A 243 -12.84 6.94 11.73
N ILE A 244 -13.61 6.82 10.65
CA ILE A 244 -13.81 7.91 9.69
C ILE A 244 -14.50 9.11 10.36
N GLY A 245 -15.60 8.88 11.09
CA GLY A 245 -16.36 9.95 11.72
C GLY A 245 -15.56 10.69 12.79
N THR A 246 -14.79 9.98 13.60
CA THR A 246 -13.92 10.58 14.62
C THR A 246 -12.71 11.28 14.02
N PHE A 247 -12.13 10.74 12.96
CA PHE A 247 -11.05 11.39 12.23
C PHE A 247 -11.52 12.72 11.61
N ILE A 248 -12.65 12.71 10.90
CA ILE A 248 -13.26 13.93 10.33
C ILE A 248 -13.58 14.95 11.44
N LEU A 249 -14.17 14.50 12.56
CA LEU A 249 -14.50 15.39 13.68
C LEU A 249 -13.24 16.03 14.27
N VAL A 250 -12.19 15.24 14.49
CA VAL A 250 -10.91 15.73 15.02
C VAL A 250 -10.27 16.71 14.04
N GLU A 251 -10.26 16.42 12.74
CA GLU A 251 -9.74 17.34 11.73
C GLU A 251 -10.55 18.65 11.68
N PHE A 252 -11.88 18.56 11.74
CA PHE A 252 -12.74 19.73 11.73
C PHE A 252 -12.54 20.62 12.97
N CYS A 253 -12.29 20.02 14.14
CA CYS A 253 -11.97 20.76 15.36
C CYS A 253 -10.51 21.28 15.40
N ALA A 254 -9.56 20.53 14.86
CA ALA A 254 -8.14 20.86 14.88
C ALA A 254 -7.78 21.94 13.85
N THR A 255 -8.41 21.94 12.68
CA THR A 255 -8.15 22.91 11.59
C THR A 255 -8.26 24.38 12.04
N PRO A 256 -9.33 24.84 12.72
CA PRO A 256 -9.42 26.23 13.16
C PRO A 256 -8.37 26.58 14.23
N LEU A 257 -8.03 25.63 15.12
CA LEU A 257 -6.98 25.83 16.12
C LEU A 257 -5.60 25.96 15.48
N LEU A 258 -5.28 25.11 14.51
CA LEU A 258 -4.05 25.20 13.73
C LEU A 258 -4.00 26.50 12.91
N HIS A 259 -5.13 26.97 12.39
CA HIS A 259 -5.20 28.25 11.69
C HIS A 259 -4.99 29.45 12.63
N LEU A 260 -5.53 29.40 13.85
CA LEU A 260 -5.27 30.41 14.86
C LEU A 260 -3.78 30.42 15.26
N PHE A 261 -3.18 29.24 15.43
CA PHE A 261 -1.75 29.12 15.69
C PHE A 261 -0.91 29.68 14.55
N TYR A 262 -1.29 29.39 13.30
CA TYR A 262 -0.65 29.98 12.12
C TYR A 262 -0.66 31.50 12.18
N LEU A 263 -1.82 32.10 12.43
CA LEU A 263 -1.96 33.56 12.47
C LEU A 263 -1.10 34.19 13.57
N MET A 264 -0.97 33.52 14.72
CA MET A 264 -0.16 34.01 15.84
C MET A 264 1.35 33.91 15.58
N PHE A 265 1.81 32.90 14.85
CA PHE A 265 3.24 32.60 14.67
C PHE A 265 3.76 32.78 13.23
N LYS A 266 2.95 33.36 12.34
CA LYS A 266 3.26 33.54 10.92
C LYS A 266 4.60 34.27 10.70
N GLU A 267 4.85 35.33 11.47
CA GLU A 267 6.07 36.15 11.32
C GLU A 267 7.33 35.43 11.84
N THR A 268 7.18 34.53 12.80
CA THR A 268 8.30 33.83 13.45
C THR A 268 8.72 32.54 12.75
N ILE A 269 7.77 31.78 12.18
CA ILE A 269 8.02 30.40 11.70
C ILE A 269 7.89 30.30 10.16
N GLY A 270 7.35 31.34 9.50
CA GLY A 270 7.10 31.32 8.05
C GLY A 270 6.02 30.32 7.64
N GLU A 271 5.98 29.96 6.36
CA GLU A 271 4.93 29.11 5.77
C GLU A 271 4.89 27.67 6.35
N ALA A 272 5.97 27.20 6.97
CA ALA A 272 6.05 25.90 7.63
C ALA A 272 5.36 25.86 9.01
N GLY A 273 4.91 27.00 9.54
CA GLY A 273 4.39 27.13 10.90
C GLY A 273 3.16 26.28 11.23
N ILE A 274 2.36 25.90 10.23
CA ILE A 274 1.19 25.03 10.43
C ILE A 274 1.59 23.55 10.47
N LEU A 275 2.59 23.19 9.65
CA LEU A 275 2.86 21.81 9.30
C LEU A 275 3.58 21.08 10.44
N LEU A 276 4.51 21.77 11.08
CA LEU A 276 5.34 21.20 12.13
C LEU A 276 4.54 20.83 13.40
N PRO A 277 3.67 21.71 13.97
CA PRO A 277 2.84 21.34 15.12
C PRO A 277 1.88 20.21 14.81
N ALA A 278 1.24 20.23 13.63
CA ALA A 278 0.31 19.18 13.21
C ALA A 278 1.02 17.82 13.09
N PHE A 279 2.23 17.81 12.55
CA PHE A 279 3.06 16.60 12.44
C PHE A 279 3.42 16.03 13.82
N TYR A 280 3.90 16.86 14.75
CA TYR A 280 4.26 16.40 16.11
C TYR A 280 3.05 15.95 16.91
N LEU A 281 1.92 16.65 16.83
CA LEU A 281 0.67 16.24 17.47
C LEU A 281 0.22 14.86 16.95
N SER A 282 0.35 14.63 15.64
CA SER A 282 0.02 13.35 15.02
C SER A 282 0.94 12.22 15.49
N LEU A 283 2.25 12.48 15.64
CA LEU A 283 3.19 11.51 16.22
C LEU A 283 2.85 11.15 17.67
N ILE A 284 2.54 12.15 18.50
CA ILE A 284 2.12 11.92 19.89
C ILE A 284 0.82 11.12 19.92
N CYS A 285 -0.13 11.44 19.05
CA CYS A 285 -1.39 10.71 18.91
C CYS A 285 -1.15 9.24 18.52
N CYS A 286 -0.29 8.96 17.55
CA CYS A 286 0.11 7.59 17.19
C CYS A 286 0.67 6.83 18.39
N PHE A 287 1.59 7.44 19.15
CA PHE A 287 2.19 6.81 20.32
C PHE A 287 1.16 6.50 21.41
N ILE A 288 0.27 7.45 21.73
CA ILE A 288 -0.82 7.26 22.69
C ILE A 288 -1.77 6.15 22.22
N LEU A 289 -2.18 6.16 20.94
CA LEU A 289 -3.04 5.13 20.38
C LEU A 289 -2.39 3.74 20.44
N GLN A 290 -1.08 3.64 20.21
CA GLN A 290 -0.35 2.37 20.35
C GLN A 290 -0.40 1.82 21.78
N ILE A 291 -0.25 2.68 22.79
CA ILE A 291 -0.40 2.30 24.20
C ILE A 291 -1.85 1.87 24.50
N LEU A 292 -2.85 2.62 24.01
CA LEU A 292 -4.26 2.29 24.22
C LEU A 292 -4.66 0.96 23.57
N ILE A 293 -4.14 0.66 22.37
CA ILE A 293 -4.34 -0.63 21.69
C ILE A 293 -3.76 -1.76 22.54
N ALA A 294 -2.52 -1.60 23.04
CA ALA A 294 -1.87 -2.60 23.89
C ALA A 294 -2.65 -2.84 25.19
N GLY A 295 -3.04 -1.76 25.88
CA GLY A 295 -3.85 -1.84 27.10
C GLY A 295 -5.19 -2.53 26.88
N ARG A 296 -5.88 -2.21 25.77
CA ARG A 296 -7.17 -2.81 25.44
C ARG A 296 -7.05 -4.30 25.11
N LEU A 297 -5.98 -4.71 24.42
CA LEU A 297 -5.70 -6.12 24.16
C LEU A 297 -5.51 -6.91 25.46
N HIS A 298 -4.74 -6.36 26.41
CA HIS A 298 -4.56 -6.98 27.74
C HIS A 298 -5.86 -7.09 28.53
N GLN A 299 -6.69 -6.04 28.51
CA GLN A 299 -7.98 -6.06 29.19
C GLN A 299 -8.90 -7.15 28.63
N ILE A 300 -9.00 -7.26 27.30
CA ILE A 300 -9.83 -8.30 26.66
C ILE A 300 -9.30 -9.70 26.99
N ALA A 301 -7.98 -9.86 27.10
CA ALA A 301 -7.38 -11.13 27.49
C ALA A 301 -7.67 -11.52 28.94
N ALA A 302 -7.93 -10.55 29.83
CA ALA A 302 -8.25 -10.78 31.25
C ALA A 302 -9.75 -10.97 31.52
N GLU A 303 -10.62 -10.53 30.61
CA GLU A 303 -12.09 -10.62 30.73
C GLU A 303 -12.67 -12.02 30.41
N ALA A 304 -11.82 -13.00 30.07
CA ALA A 304 -12.23 -14.33 29.60
C ALA A 304 -11.68 -15.46 30.48
#